data_AF-A0A542EX57-F1
#
_entry.id   AF-A0A542EX57-F1
#
_cell.length_a   1.000
_cell.length_b   1.000
_cell.length_c   1.000
_cell.angle_alpha   90.00
_cell.angle_beta   90.00
_cell.angle_gamma   90.00
#
_symmetry.space_group_name_H-M   'P 1'
#
loop_
_entity.id
_entity.type
_entity.pdbx_description
1 polymer ?
#
loop_
_entity_poly.entity_id
_entity_poly.type
_entity_poly.pdbx_seq_one_letter_code
_entity_poly.pdbx_strand_id
1 'polypeptide(L)'
;MRTVVVLAGLLLGAGRFEEGFGFFDKLAGEREGEALPLALAGAFQVGLEGQAGEAIAKLDAAAKLEFGLPQYFRGTSLARLPGCGGRAETVVEDLEFVITVKDRLPAGFMRGVYAGLVPAYELLGRTADAEAARGRSGRLLADYWGNPRDGLRFGPPRLVQPAPGVYVAQGHDFSDFGFILTDDGIVAVDAASTPGTVEGALRELRKITDLPITHVVLTHGHWDHIGGLSALAGDDAEVIAQKNFPDEVRMQHTAPPPFPYLLPDEHDHRLHVEPDRLVAEPEKLTIGGVDIELLPIAGGETHDGLIVNLPGKGVVFTGDMSMPYLGAPFFSEGSAEGLFEAMRLVIDLNPDLLIHGHTGLTLNFTIEAFPGLLAALEDLHETVLGAIADGLTLAEILQLNHLPVVLREHPAAITPYLATRDNFIQRVHRQNTGYWHARGDGVDVFTPEEWAAALDLLGGGTDEAFVNAVTELVRGNDLALALRLADAGLLRHPAAGELKKLRARILEGLLERHQMLNPFKFAYYAGLADLHLTAVE
;
A
#
# COMPACT_ATOMS: atom_id res chain seq x y z
N MET A 1 2.88 16.11 9.27
CA MET A 1 3.97 15.81 8.31
C MET A 1 3.56 14.77 7.26
N ARG A 2 3.15 13.55 7.64
CA ARG A 2 2.91 12.46 6.68
C ARG A 2 1.85 12.75 5.61
N THR A 3 0.68 13.27 5.97
CA THR A 3 -0.39 13.62 5.02
C THR A 3 0.08 14.59 3.93
N VAL A 4 0.94 15.56 4.31
CA VAL A 4 1.55 16.52 3.39
C VAL A 4 2.49 15.83 2.40
N VAL A 5 3.30 14.89 2.87
CA VAL A 5 4.22 14.11 2.03
C VAL A 5 3.46 13.18 1.08
N VAL A 6 2.38 12.53 1.56
CA VAL A 6 1.48 11.72 0.71
C VAL A 6 0.85 12.58 -0.38
N LEU A 7 0.29 13.74 -0.03
CA LEU A 7 -0.29 14.67 -1.01
C LEU A 7 0.75 15.12 -2.05
N ALA A 8 1.95 15.49 -1.60
CA ALA A 8 3.04 15.85 -2.51
C ALA A 8 3.39 14.69 -3.45
N GLY A 9 3.50 13.47 -2.93
CA GLY A 9 3.75 12.28 -3.74
C GLY A 9 2.67 12.03 -4.79
N LEU A 10 1.38 12.18 -4.43
CA LEU A 10 0.26 12.05 -5.36
C LEU A 10 0.29 13.10 -6.47
N LEU A 11 0.56 14.36 -6.13
CA LEU A 11 0.63 15.46 -7.08
C LEU A 11 1.84 15.34 -8.02
N LEU A 12 3.01 14.96 -7.48
CA LEU A 12 4.22 14.69 -8.27
C LEU A 12 4.01 13.52 -9.23
N GLY A 13 3.47 12.40 -8.74
CA GLY A 13 3.16 11.22 -9.57
C GLY A 13 2.08 11.49 -10.62
N ALA A 14 1.21 12.47 -10.38
CA ALA A 14 0.23 12.92 -11.37
C ALA A 14 0.75 14.04 -12.30
N GLY A 15 2.00 14.50 -12.13
CA GLY A 15 2.56 15.59 -12.94
C GLY A 15 1.87 16.95 -12.73
N ARG A 16 1.16 17.15 -11.62
CA ARG A 16 0.38 18.36 -11.34
C ARG A 16 1.25 19.46 -10.73
N PHE A 17 2.29 19.87 -11.46
CA PHE A 17 3.31 20.78 -10.95
C PHE A 17 2.79 22.17 -10.58
N GLU A 18 1.91 22.73 -11.41
CA GLU A 18 1.35 24.07 -11.18
C GLU A 18 0.45 24.12 -9.93
N GLU A 19 -0.44 23.15 -9.78
CA GLU A 19 -1.30 23.04 -8.59
C GLU A 19 -0.47 22.75 -7.32
N GLY A 20 0.49 21.82 -7.40
CA GLY A 20 1.38 21.52 -6.29
C GLY A 20 2.18 22.74 -5.85
N PHE A 21 2.76 23.48 -6.80
CA PHE A 21 3.44 24.74 -6.51
C PHE A 21 2.49 25.74 -5.85
N GLY A 22 1.33 26.02 -6.44
CA GLY A 22 0.37 26.98 -5.89
C GLY A 22 -0.10 26.64 -4.48
N PHE A 23 -0.31 25.35 -4.18
CA PHE A 23 -0.67 24.90 -2.84
C PHE A 23 0.48 25.05 -1.84
N PHE A 24 1.67 24.53 -2.16
CA PHE A 24 2.79 24.51 -1.22
C PHE A 24 3.46 25.87 -1.04
N ASP A 25 3.44 26.73 -2.05
CA ASP A 25 3.91 28.12 -1.95
C ASP A 25 3.01 28.92 -1.01
N LYS A 26 1.68 28.78 -1.17
CA LYS A 26 0.72 29.36 -0.22
C LYS A 26 0.93 28.82 1.19
N LEU A 27 1.07 27.50 1.34
CA LEU A 27 1.28 26.86 2.64
C LEU A 27 2.58 27.32 3.31
N ALA A 28 3.66 27.51 2.54
CA ALA A 28 4.91 28.04 3.02
C ALA A 28 4.78 29.49 3.51
N GLY A 29 3.96 30.31 2.84
CA GLY A 29 3.63 31.66 3.29
C GLY A 29 2.75 31.68 4.55
N GLU A 30 1.83 30.74 4.71
CA GLU A 30 1.00 30.61 5.92
C GLU A 30 1.78 30.06 7.12
N ARG A 31 2.87 29.31 6.86
CA ARG A 31 3.69 28.61 7.86
C ARG A 31 5.15 29.04 7.76
N GLU A 32 5.38 30.35 7.86
CA GLU A 32 6.73 30.90 7.76
C GLU A 32 7.70 30.24 8.76
N GLY A 33 8.86 29.82 8.25
CA GLY A 33 9.88 29.13 9.04
C GLY A 33 9.79 27.60 9.04
N GLU A 34 8.70 26.99 8.55
CA GLU A 34 8.65 25.55 8.33
C GLU A 34 9.43 25.16 7.06
N ALA A 35 10.38 24.22 7.18
CA ALA A 35 11.24 23.82 6.08
C ALA A 35 10.51 23.02 5.00
N LEU A 36 9.62 22.10 5.39
CA LEU A 36 9.00 21.14 4.48
C LEU A 36 8.07 21.79 3.43
N PRO A 37 7.12 22.69 3.78
CA PRO A 37 6.30 23.37 2.77
C PRO A 37 7.14 24.16 1.77
N LEU A 38 8.20 24.84 2.24
CA LEU A 38 9.11 25.60 1.37
C LEU A 38 9.92 24.68 0.43
N ALA A 39 10.42 23.56 0.95
CA ALA A 39 11.11 22.55 0.14
C ALA A 39 10.19 21.98 -0.94
N LEU A 40 8.94 21.67 -0.61
CA LEU A 40 7.95 21.17 -1.55
C LEU A 40 7.58 22.21 -2.60
N ALA A 41 7.36 23.47 -2.21
CA ALA A 41 7.14 24.57 -3.15
C ALA A 41 8.27 24.65 -4.17
N GLY A 42 9.53 24.63 -3.71
CA GLY A 42 10.69 24.57 -4.59
C GLY A 42 10.73 23.33 -5.49
N ALA A 43 10.43 22.15 -4.96
CA ALA A 43 10.44 20.89 -5.71
C ALA A 43 9.40 20.86 -6.84
N PHE A 44 8.20 21.39 -6.60
CA PHE A 44 7.18 21.56 -7.65
C PHE A 44 7.56 22.65 -8.66
N GLN A 45 8.13 23.77 -8.18
CA GLN A 45 8.53 24.88 -9.03
C GLN A 45 9.66 24.50 -10.00
N VAL A 46 10.54 23.55 -9.64
CA VAL A 46 11.55 23.00 -10.56
C VAL A 46 10.92 22.36 -11.81
N GLY A 47 9.71 21.80 -11.68
CA GLY A 47 8.97 21.21 -12.80
C GLY A 47 8.32 22.25 -13.74
N LEU A 48 8.33 23.54 -13.39
CA LEU A 48 7.76 24.61 -14.19
C LEU A 48 8.82 25.21 -15.12
N GLU A 49 8.49 25.36 -16.40
CA GLU A 49 9.42 25.89 -17.40
C GLU A 49 9.92 27.29 -17.03
N GLY A 50 11.25 27.48 -17.09
CA GLY A 50 11.89 28.77 -16.86
C GLY A 50 12.01 29.22 -15.41
N GLN A 51 11.58 28.43 -14.42
CA GLN A 51 11.55 28.84 -13.00
C GLN A 51 12.65 28.21 -12.12
N ALA A 52 13.63 27.53 -12.73
CA ALA A 52 14.65 26.77 -12.00
C ALA A 52 15.44 27.61 -10.97
N GLY A 53 15.76 28.88 -11.27
CA GLY A 53 16.52 29.74 -10.36
C GLY A 53 15.80 30.05 -9.04
N GLU A 54 14.52 30.42 -9.13
CA GLU A 54 13.69 30.69 -7.94
C GLU A 54 13.42 29.42 -7.14
N ALA A 55 13.20 28.30 -7.85
CA ALA A 55 12.98 27.01 -7.24
C ALA A 55 14.20 26.57 -6.41
N ILE A 56 15.41 26.72 -6.96
CA ILE A 56 16.67 26.43 -6.25
C ILE A 56 16.82 27.31 -5.01
N ALA A 57 16.48 28.61 -5.10
CA ALA A 57 16.57 29.52 -3.96
C ALA A 57 15.65 29.08 -2.80
N LYS A 58 14.42 28.63 -3.10
CA LYS A 58 13.51 28.05 -2.09
C LYS A 58 14.08 26.78 -1.46
N LEU A 59 14.61 25.87 -2.28
CA LEU A 59 15.21 24.61 -1.82
C LEU A 59 16.43 24.84 -0.92
N ASP A 60 17.30 25.80 -1.27
CA ASP A 60 18.46 26.17 -0.45
C ASP A 60 18.06 26.82 0.88
N ALA A 61 17.00 27.63 0.89
CA ALA A 61 16.47 28.20 2.12
C ALA A 61 15.91 27.11 3.03
N ALA A 62 15.11 26.19 2.48
CA ALA A 62 14.54 25.08 3.23
C ALA A 62 15.60 24.15 3.82
N ALA A 63 16.65 23.80 3.07
CA ALA A 63 17.74 22.94 3.53
C ALA A 63 18.59 23.56 4.66
N LYS A 64 18.47 24.87 4.92
CA LYS A 64 19.10 25.55 6.06
C LYS A 64 18.24 25.56 7.32
N LEU A 65 16.94 25.35 7.17
CA LEU A 65 15.98 25.41 8.28
C LEU A 65 15.92 24.08 9.05
N GLU A 66 15.99 22.96 8.32
CA GLU A 66 15.86 21.62 8.92
C GLU A 66 16.68 20.59 8.12
N PHE A 67 17.17 19.56 8.83
CA PHE A 67 17.84 18.41 8.24
C PHE A 67 16.88 17.23 8.05
N GLY A 68 16.96 16.54 6.92
CA GLY A 68 16.14 15.39 6.55
C GLY A 68 15.47 15.58 5.19
N LEU A 69 14.13 15.72 5.19
CA LEU A 69 13.33 15.85 3.96
C LEU A 69 13.72 17.05 3.07
N PRO A 70 14.12 18.22 3.58
CA PRO A 70 14.55 19.32 2.72
C PRO A 70 15.76 18.97 1.83
N GLN A 71 16.73 18.22 2.35
CA GLN A 71 17.90 17.74 1.60
C GLN A 71 17.46 16.72 0.54
N TYR A 72 16.53 15.82 0.88
CA TYR A 72 15.94 14.92 -0.11
C TYR A 72 15.32 15.70 -1.28
N PHE A 73 14.47 16.69 -1.01
CA PHE A 73 13.81 17.46 -2.06
C PHE A 73 14.80 18.33 -2.84
N ARG A 74 15.80 18.92 -2.19
CA ARG A 74 16.84 19.70 -2.88
C ARG A 74 17.71 18.82 -3.78
N GLY A 75 18.26 17.72 -3.26
CA GLY A 75 19.11 16.80 -3.99
C GLY A 75 18.38 16.18 -5.20
N THR A 76 17.17 15.66 -4.99
CA THR A 76 16.39 15.05 -6.09
C THR A 76 15.93 16.07 -7.14
N SER A 77 15.60 17.30 -6.74
CA SER A 77 15.21 18.35 -7.68
C SER A 77 16.40 18.87 -8.49
N LEU A 78 17.54 19.09 -7.86
CA LEU A 78 18.77 19.48 -8.54
C LEU A 78 19.21 18.41 -9.54
N ALA A 79 19.14 17.13 -9.17
CA ALA A 79 19.51 16.01 -10.04
C ALA A 79 18.67 15.93 -11.33
N ARG A 80 17.43 16.45 -11.32
CA ARG A 80 16.54 16.49 -12.49
C ARG A 80 16.89 17.62 -13.47
N LEU A 81 17.65 18.63 -13.02
CA LEU A 81 18.08 19.72 -13.89
C LEU A 81 19.24 19.28 -14.79
N PRO A 82 19.35 19.83 -16.01
CA PRO A 82 20.50 19.59 -16.88
C PRO A 82 21.82 19.84 -16.15
N GLY A 83 22.73 18.87 -16.18
CA GLY A 83 24.03 18.96 -15.49
C GLY A 83 23.93 19.11 -13.97
N CYS A 84 22.86 18.61 -13.35
CA CYS A 84 22.53 18.83 -11.93
C CYS A 84 22.46 20.31 -11.53
N GLY A 85 22.11 21.20 -12.48
CA GLY A 85 22.16 22.66 -12.27
C GLY A 85 23.55 23.21 -11.97
N GLY A 86 24.62 22.48 -12.33
CA GLY A 86 26.00 22.81 -11.99
C GLY A 86 26.37 22.50 -10.52
N ARG A 87 25.54 21.74 -9.80
CA ARG A 87 25.68 21.48 -8.35
C ARG A 87 25.71 19.98 -8.01
N ALA A 88 26.39 19.19 -8.82
CA ALA A 88 26.51 17.74 -8.60
C ALA A 88 27.07 17.39 -7.21
N GLU A 89 28.00 18.18 -6.68
CA GLU A 89 28.54 18.00 -5.32
C GLU A 89 27.46 18.15 -4.24
N THR A 90 26.61 19.18 -4.34
CA THR A 90 25.46 19.35 -3.42
C THR A 90 24.48 18.19 -3.52
N VAL A 91 24.22 17.68 -4.73
CA VAL A 91 23.33 16.53 -4.92
C VAL A 91 23.87 15.32 -4.17
N VAL A 92 25.17 15.03 -4.31
CA VAL A 92 25.82 13.92 -3.59
C VAL A 92 25.75 14.13 -2.08
N GLU A 93 26.15 15.30 -1.58
CA GLU A 93 26.14 15.61 -0.15
C GLU A 93 24.75 15.41 0.48
N ASP A 94 23.71 15.95 -0.17
CA ASP A 94 22.33 15.85 0.31
C ASP A 94 21.82 14.41 0.30
N LEU A 95 22.05 13.68 -0.80
CA LEU A 95 21.46 12.37 -1.00
C LEU A 95 22.22 11.26 -0.23
N GLU A 96 23.55 11.36 -0.09
CA GLU A 96 24.31 10.49 0.82
C GLU A 96 23.98 10.78 2.29
N PHE A 97 23.71 12.04 2.65
CA PHE A 97 23.20 12.38 3.98
C PHE A 97 21.84 11.72 4.24
N VAL A 98 20.92 11.78 3.28
CA VAL A 98 19.61 11.12 3.37
C VAL A 98 19.74 9.61 3.61
N ILE A 99 20.67 8.93 2.92
CA ILE A 99 20.97 7.50 3.16
C ILE A 99 21.43 7.28 4.60
N THR A 100 22.30 8.15 5.11
CA THR A 100 22.87 8.06 6.46
C THR A 100 21.80 8.20 7.55
N VAL A 101 20.74 8.97 7.29
CA VAL A 101 19.65 9.22 8.24
C VAL A 101 18.34 8.53 7.88
N LYS A 102 18.37 7.52 6.98
CA LYS A 102 17.17 6.88 6.43
C LYS A 102 16.21 6.36 7.50
N ASP A 103 16.71 5.85 8.62
CA ASP A 103 15.91 5.33 9.75
C ASP A 103 15.14 6.42 10.51
N ARG A 104 15.45 7.70 10.24
CA ARG A 104 14.75 8.87 10.81
C ARG A 104 13.72 9.47 9.84
N LEU A 105 13.67 8.98 8.61
CA LEU A 105 12.73 9.42 7.59
C LEU A 105 11.55 8.45 7.52
N PRO A 106 10.38 8.90 7.03
CA PRO A 106 9.31 7.96 6.71
C PRO A 106 9.81 6.97 5.66
N ALA A 107 9.35 5.71 5.74
CA ALA A 107 9.66 4.71 4.72
C ALA A 107 9.18 5.15 3.33
N GLY A 108 9.86 4.68 2.29
CA GLY A 108 9.83 5.29 0.96
C GLY A 108 11.04 6.23 0.78
N PHE A 109 11.20 6.73 -0.43
CA PHE A 109 12.19 7.73 -0.90
C PHE A 109 13.51 7.18 -1.41
N MET A 110 13.97 5.99 -1.00
CA MET A 110 15.36 5.58 -1.27
C MET A 110 15.62 5.33 -2.76
N ARG A 111 14.65 4.80 -3.52
CA ARG A 111 14.79 4.68 -4.98
C ARG A 111 15.00 6.03 -5.68
N GLY A 112 14.30 7.07 -5.23
CA GLY A 112 14.46 8.44 -5.73
C GLY A 112 15.81 9.05 -5.36
N VAL A 113 16.34 8.73 -4.18
CA VAL A 113 17.69 9.10 -3.75
C VAL A 113 18.73 8.50 -4.70
N TYR A 114 18.68 7.19 -4.94
CA TYR A 114 19.61 6.54 -5.86
C TYR A 114 19.45 7.04 -7.30
N ALA A 115 18.22 7.31 -7.74
CA ALA A 115 17.97 7.91 -9.06
C ALA A 115 18.61 9.30 -9.20
N GLY A 116 18.60 10.12 -8.14
CA GLY A 116 19.27 11.42 -8.12
C GLY A 116 20.80 11.33 -8.06
N LEU A 117 21.33 10.32 -7.37
CA LEU A 117 22.78 10.10 -7.24
C LEU A 117 23.44 9.68 -8.55
N VAL A 118 22.76 8.89 -9.40
CA VAL A 118 23.32 8.40 -10.67
C VAL A 118 23.92 9.53 -11.54
N PRO A 119 23.16 10.56 -11.97
CA PRO A 119 23.72 11.61 -12.81
C PRO A 119 24.76 12.47 -12.08
N ALA A 120 24.64 12.64 -10.76
CA ALA A 120 25.60 13.40 -9.97
C ALA A 120 26.95 12.69 -9.87
N TYR A 121 26.96 11.39 -9.61
CA TYR A 121 28.17 10.56 -9.60
C TYR A 121 28.84 10.52 -10.97
N GLU A 122 28.07 10.40 -12.06
CA GLU A 122 28.61 10.43 -13.42
C GLU A 122 29.32 11.75 -13.73
N LEU A 123 28.73 12.89 -13.38
CA LEU A 123 29.32 14.22 -13.56
C LEU A 123 30.61 14.41 -12.75
N LEU A 124 30.73 13.74 -11.60
CA LEU A 124 31.90 13.78 -10.72
C LEU A 124 32.94 12.69 -11.02
N GLY A 125 32.72 11.86 -12.04
CA GLY A 125 33.62 10.76 -12.40
C GLY A 125 33.63 9.57 -11.42
N ARG A 126 32.61 9.45 -10.56
CA ARG A 126 32.42 8.34 -9.60
C ARG A 126 31.70 7.15 -10.25
N THR A 127 32.30 6.57 -11.30
CA THR A 127 31.63 5.57 -12.16
C THR A 127 31.14 4.33 -11.42
N ALA A 128 31.91 3.79 -10.47
CA ALA A 128 31.51 2.61 -9.70
C ALA A 128 30.29 2.90 -8.80
N ASP A 129 30.26 4.07 -8.18
CA ASP A 129 29.14 4.49 -7.34
C ASP A 129 27.88 4.75 -8.18
N ALA A 130 28.04 5.31 -9.39
CA ALA A 130 26.96 5.49 -10.34
C ALA A 130 26.33 4.14 -10.76
N GLU A 131 27.16 3.13 -11.04
CA GLU A 131 26.69 1.78 -11.38
C GLU A 131 25.95 1.11 -10.21
N ALA A 132 26.51 1.21 -9.00
CA ALA A 132 25.86 0.70 -7.79
C ALA A 132 24.51 1.39 -7.51
N ALA A 133 24.45 2.72 -7.64
CA ALA A 133 23.22 3.48 -7.48
C ALA A 133 22.19 3.13 -8.57
N ARG A 134 22.62 2.88 -9.81
CA ARG A 134 21.73 2.50 -10.92
C ARG A 134 21.00 1.19 -10.67
N GLY A 135 21.63 0.21 -10.02
CA GLY A 135 20.98 -1.06 -9.65
C GLY A 135 19.88 -0.91 -8.58
N ARG A 136 19.84 0.22 -7.87
CA ARG A 136 18.90 0.52 -6.76
C ARG A 136 17.94 1.65 -7.09
N SER A 137 18.14 2.34 -8.21
CA SER A 137 17.35 3.50 -8.60
C SER A 137 16.00 3.10 -9.18
N GLY A 138 15.08 4.06 -9.22
CA GLY A 138 13.78 3.90 -9.84
C GLY A 138 13.01 5.22 -9.84
N ARG A 139 11.95 5.28 -10.65
CA ARG A 139 11.05 6.45 -10.67
C ARG A 139 10.04 6.44 -9.53
N LEU A 140 9.93 5.31 -8.83
CA LEU A 140 9.05 5.13 -7.68
C LEU A 140 9.61 5.82 -6.43
N LEU A 141 8.71 6.37 -5.63
CA LEU A 141 8.94 6.77 -4.24
C LEU A 141 8.88 5.58 -3.29
N ALA A 142 8.03 4.58 -3.54
CA ALA A 142 7.92 3.44 -2.65
C ALA A 142 9.19 2.56 -2.66
N ASP A 143 9.58 2.07 -1.49
CA ASP A 143 10.71 1.13 -1.33
C ASP A 143 10.29 -0.33 -1.49
N TYR A 144 9.16 -0.56 -2.16
CA TYR A 144 8.68 -1.89 -2.45
C TYR A 144 9.69 -2.64 -3.29
N TRP A 145 9.86 -3.92 -3.01
CA TRP A 145 10.66 -4.82 -3.81
C TRP A 145 9.88 -6.10 -4.06
N GLY A 146 10.23 -6.81 -5.13
CA GLY A 146 9.43 -7.94 -5.58
C GLY A 146 9.41 -8.11 -7.09
N ASN A 147 8.98 -9.29 -7.49
CA ASN A 147 8.82 -9.71 -8.88
C ASN A 147 7.77 -10.84 -8.92
N PRO A 148 7.31 -11.29 -10.09
CA PRO A 148 6.32 -12.36 -10.19
C PRO A 148 6.70 -13.67 -9.48
N ARG A 149 7.99 -13.95 -9.29
CA ARG A 149 8.49 -15.16 -8.60
C ARG A 149 8.54 -15.02 -7.08
N ASP A 150 8.90 -13.85 -6.56
CA ASP A 150 9.11 -13.64 -5.11
C ASP A 150 7.94 -12.89 -4.43
N GLY A 151 6.99 -12.38 -5.21
CA GLY A 151 5.87 -11.56 -4.72
C GLY A 151 6.29 -10.16 -4.30
N LEU A 152 5.33 -9.38 -3.82
CA LEU A 152 5.56 -8.02 -3.32
C LEU A 152 5.98 -8.03 -1.85
N ARG A 153 6.91 -7.13 -1.51
CA ARG A 153 7.34 -6.83 -0.14
C ARG A 153 7.35 -5.32 0.07
N PHE A 154 6.91 -4.88 1.25
CA PHE A 154 6.73 -3.46 1.56
C PHE A 154 8.00 -2.74 2.03
N GLY A 155 9.08 -3.48 2.30
CA GLY A 155 10.36 -2.95 2.73
C GLY A 155 11.36 -4.07 3.03
N PRO A 156 12.60 -3.74 3.43
CA PRO A 156 13.61 -4.73 3.77
C PRO A 156 13.20 -5.54 5.02
N PRO A 157 13.57 -6.84 5.09
CA PRO A 157 13.28 -7.69 6.25
C PRO A 157 13.90 -7.14 7.54
N ARG A 158 13.10 -7.06 8.61
CA ARG A 158 13.55 -6.68 9.95
C ARG A 158 12.66 -7.27 11.03
N LEU A 159 13.26 -7.58 12.18
CA LEU A 159 12.55 -7.92 13.41
C LEU A 159 12.56 -6.72 14.35
N VAL A 160 11.39 -6.11 14.58
CA VAL A 160 11.25 -4.93 15.44
C VAL A 160 10.61 -5.31 16.77
N GLN A 161 10.90 -4.57 17.84
CA GLN A 161 10.30 -4.76 19.16
C GLN A 161 9.44 -3.54 19.53
N PRO A 162 8.17 -3.48 19.07
CA PRO A 162 7.33 -2.31 19.33
C PRO A 162 6.91 -2.15 20.80
N ALA A 163 6.90 -3.23 21.58
CA ALA A 163 6.65 -3.21 23.02
C ALA A 163 7.50 -4.28 23.74
N PRO A 164 7.75 -4.15 25.06
CA PRO A 164 8.57 -5.13 25.79
C PRO A 164 8.07 -6.57 25.63
N GLY A 165 8.93 -7.44 25.10
CA GLY A 165 8.61 -8.85 24.82
C GLY A 165 7.66 -9.08 23.64
N VAL A 166 7.30 -8.06 22.87
CA VAL A 166 6.51 -8.19 21.64
C VAL A 166 7.41 -7.87 20.46
N TYR A 167 7.60 -8.83 19.57
CA TYR A 167 8.38 -8.68 18.34
C TYR A 167 7.48 -8.82 17.13
N VAL A 168 7.79 -8.08 16.07
CA VAL A 168 7.07 -8.14 14.79
C VAL A 168 8.09 -8.27 13.67
N ALA A 169 7.92 -9.30 12.84
CA ALA A 169 8.67 -9.49 11.62
C ALA A 169 8.03 -8.64 10.52
N GLN A 170 8.76 -7.65 10.00
CA GLN A 170 8.31 -6.76 8.94
C GLN A 170 9.16 -6.95 7.69
N GLY A 171 8.54 -6.91 6.51
CA GLY A 171 9.25 -7.02 5.22
C GLY A 171 9.89 -8.39 4.95
N HIS A 172 9.75 -9.35 5.86
CA HIS A 172 10.06 -10.76 5.63
C HIS A 172 9.07 -11.39 4.65
N ASP A 173 7.81 -10.96 4.71
CA ASP A 173 6.71 -11.44 3.89
C ASP A 173 5.87 -10.28 3.34
N PHE A 174 4.79 -10.60 2.62
CA PHE A 174 3.75 -9.66 2.21
C PHE A 174 3.02 -9.19 3.47
N SER A 175 2.72 -10.10 4.38
CA SER A 175 2.24 -9.82 5.73
C SER A 175 3.39 -9.57 6.73
N ASP A 176 3.04 -8.86 7.80
CA ASP A 176 3.77 -8.78 9.04
C ASP A 176 3.18 -9.83 10.01
N PHE A 177 4.03 -10.46 10.82
CA PHE A 177 3.62 -11.46 11.81
C PHE A 177 4.38 -11.28 13.11
N GLY A 178 3.78 -11.70 14.23
CA GLY A 178 4.19 -11.36 15.58
C GLY A 178 4.74 -12.52 16.41
N PHE A 179 5.55 -12.18 17.41
CA PHE A 179 6.02 -13.09 18.46
C PHE A 179 5.90 -12.42 19.82
N ILE A 180 5.17 -13.05 20.73
CA ILE A 180 4.98 -12.58 22.10
C ILE A 180 5.76 -13.53 23.01
N LEU A 181 6.81 -13.00 23.65
CA LEU A 181 7.60 -13.74 24.64
C LEU A 181 6.85 -13.77 25.97
N THR A 182 6.77 -14.97 26.53
CA THR A 182 6.23 -15.26 27.86
C THR A 182 7.25 -16.08 28.65
N ASP A 183 7.02 -16.30 29.95
CA ASP A 183 7.91 -17.13 30.77
C ASP A 183 7.90 -18.63 30.36
N ASP A 184 6.81 -19.11 29.74
CA ASP A 184 6.61 -20.53 29.40
C ASP A 184 6.90 -20.84 27.92
N GLY A 185 7.11 -19.82 27.08
CA GLY A 185 7.29 -19.99 25.64
C GLY A 185 6.96 -18.75 24.83
N ILE A 186 6.83 -18.93 23.51
CA ILE A 186 6.49 -17.89 22.55
C ILE A 186 5.10 -18.17 21.99
N VAL A 187 4.25 -17.14 21.98
CA VAL A 187 2.99 -17.12 21.23
C VAL A 187 3.25 -16.41 19.90
N ALA A 188 3.17 -17.13 18.79
CA ALA A 188 3.23 -16.54 17.47
C ALA A 188 1.83 -16.02 17.08
N VAL A 189 1.79 -14.89 16.38
CA VAL A 189 0.57 -14.32 15.80
C VAL A 189 0.76 -14.26 14.29
N ASP A 190 -0.03 -15.04 13.57
CA ASP A 190 0.11 -15.36 12.14
C ASP A 190 1.41 -16.10 11.75
N ALA A 191 1.43 -16.59 10.52
CA ALA A 191 2.42 -17.52 10.00
C ALA A 191 2.94 -17.18 8.59
N ALA A 192 2.79 -15.94 8.11
CA ALA A 192 3.27 -15.51 6.80
C ALA A 192 2.75 -16.34 5.60
N SER A 193 3.22 -16.03 4.39
CA SER A 193 2.83 -16.76 3.17
C SER A 193 3.52 -18.12 3.00
N THR A 194 4.72 -18.31 3.56
CA THR A 194 5.51 -19.54 3.32
C THR A 194 6.36 -19.93 4.53
N PRO A 195 6.73 -21.22 4.68
CA PRO A 195 7.63 -21.64 5.76
C PRO A 195 8.99 -20.94 5.71
N GLY A 196 9.53 -20.70 4.51
CA GLY A 196 10.83 -20.05 4.33
C GLY A 196 10.87 -18.60 4.81
N THR A 197 9.75 -17.87 4.71
CA THR A 197 9.66 -16.47 5.17
C THR A 197 9.55 -16.40 6.68
N VAL A 198 8.82 -17.34 7.31
CA VAL A 198 8.81 -17.55 8.76
C VAL A 198 10.20 -17.91 9.28
N GLU A 199 10.88 -18.88 8.67
CA GLU A 199 12.23 -19.30 9.05
C GLU A 199 13.23 -18.14 9.01
N GLY A 200 13.06 -17.22 8.06
CA GLY A 200 13.81 -15.97 7.99
C GLY A 200 13.70 -15.13 9.25
N ALA A 201 12.49 -14.92 9.75
CA ALA A 201 12.25 -14.16 10.97
C ALA A 201 12.69 -14.93 12.22
N LEU A 202 12.47 -16.25 12.26
CA LEU A 202 12.91 -17.11 13.37
C LEU A 202 14.43 -17.06 13.53
N ARG A 203 15.23 -16.99 12.46
CA ARG A 203 16.69 -16.82 12.56
C ARG A 203 17.09 -15.55 13.30
N GLU A 204 16.35 -14.46 13.14
CA GLU A 204 16.60 -13.21 13.88
C GLU A 204 16.12 -13.33 15.33
N LEU A 205 14.93 -13.91 15.54
CA LEU A 205 14.35 -14.11 16.88
C LEU A 205 15.23 -15.02 17.75
N ARG A 206 15.84 -16.05 17.17
CA ARG A 206 16.74 -16.99 17.87
C ARG A 206 18.06 -16.36 18.33
N LYS A 207 18.41 -15.17 17.83
CA LYS A 207 19.53 -14.38 18.39
C LYS A 207 19.15 -13.73 19.73
N ILE A 208 17.86 -13.70 20.06
CA ILE A 208 17.29 -13.03 21.23
C ILE A 208 16.83 -14.06 22.26
N THR A 209 16.22 -15.16 21.83
CA THR A 209 15.64 -16.16 22.74
C THR A 209 15.62 -17.58 22.16
N ASP A 210 15.82 -18.57 23.03
CA ASP A 210 15.74 -20.01 22.71
C ASP A 210 14.39 -20.64 23.12
N LEU A 211 13.43 -19.84 23.61
CA LEU A 211 12.13 -20.34 24.05
C LEU A 211 11.37 -21.07 22.91
N PRO A 212 10.68 -22.20 23.20
CA PRO A 212 9.88 -22.88 22.18
C PRO A 212 8.68 -22.03 21.74
N ILE A 213 8.25 -22.19 20.49
CA ILE A 213 6.91 -21.74 20.08
C ILE A 213 5.93 -22.73 20.74
N THR A 214 5.00 -22.24 21.55
CA THR A 214 4.03 -23.08 22.26
C THR A 214 2.61 -22.89 21.72
N HIS A 215 2.33 -21.73 21.13
CA HIS A 215 1.03 -21.40 20.55
C HIS A 215 1.21 -20.62 19.26
N VAL A 216 0.31 -20.86 18.31
CA VAL A 216 0.18 -20.06 17.09
C VAL A 216 -1.26 -19.58 17.00
N VAL A 217 -1.47 -18.27 17.06
CA VAL A 217 -2.78 -17.66 16.90
C VAL A 217 -2.88 -17.13 15.47
N LEU A 218 -3.76 -17.71 14.67
CA LEU A 218 -4.06 -17.24 13.32
C LEU A 218 -5.16 -16.18 13.41
N THR A 219 -4.87 -14.97 12.95
CA THR A 219 -5.81 -13.85 13.01
C THR A 219 -6.96 -14.04 12.03
N HIS A 220 -6.73 -14.66 10.87
CA HIS A 220 -7.75 -15.00 9.88
C HIS A 220 -7.18 -15.97 8.82
N GLY A 221 -8.06 -16.50 7.98
CA GLY A 221 -7.76 -17.60 7.06
C GLY A 221 -6.98 -17.24 5.79
N HIS A 222 -6.50 -16.01 5.57
CA HIS A 222 -5.82 -15.64 4.32
C HIS A 222 -4.45 -16.30 4.16
N TRP A 223 -4.08 -16.55 2.90
CA TRP A 223 -2.90 -17.32 2.53
C TRP A 223 -1.57 -16.74 3.07
N ASP A 224 -1.46 -15.43 3.14
CA ASP A 224 -0.33 -14.71 3.68
C ASP A 224 -0.28 -14.68 5.22
N HIS A 225 -1.29 -15.21 5.89
CA HIS A 225 -1.33 -15.34 7.35
C HIS A 225 -1.18 -16.79 7.82
N ILE A 226 -1.41 -17.78 6.95
CA ILE A 226 -1.46 -19.19 7.34
C ILE A 226 -0.45 -20.08 6.59
N GLY A 227 0.16 -19.58 5.51
CA GLY A 227 0.96 -20.39 4.59
C GLY A 227 2.28 -20.91 5.13
N GLY A 228 2.90 -20.21 6.09
CA GLY A 228 4.12 -20.68 6.76
C GLY A 228 3.90 -21.45 8.05
N LEU A 229 2.68 -21.89 8.34
CA LEU A 229 2.33 -22.54 9.61
C LEU A 229 3.26 -23.71 9.97
N SER A 230 3.68 -24.53 9.00
CA SER A 230 4.56 -25.68 9.27
C SER A 230 5.94 -25.31 9.83
N ALA A 231 6.38 -24.05 9.72
CA ALA A 231 7.62 -23.56 10.34
C ALA A 231 7.43 -23.13 11.81
N LEU A 232 6.19 -22.88 12.25
CA LEU A 232 5.84 -22.51 13.62
C LEU A 232 5.29 -23.71 14.41
N ALA A 233 4.41 -24.46 13.77
CA ALA A 233 3.72 -25.61 14.33
C ALA A 233 4.57 -26.89 14.15
N GLY A 234 5.63 -27.02 14.94
CA GLY A 234 6.20 -28.35 15.23
C GLY A 234 5.16 -29.23 15.94
N ASP A 235 5.52 -30.45 16.35
CA ASP A 235 4.55 -31.44 16.88
C ASP A 235 3.79 -31.02 18.16
N ASP A 236 4.19 -29.94 18.86
CA ASP A 236 3.69 -29.59 20.21
C ASP A 236 3.03 -28.19 20.33
N ALA A 237 3.01 -27.35 19.28
CA ALA A 237 2.41 -26.01 19.38
C ALA A 237 0.90 -26.05 19.12
N GLU A 238 0.09 -25.46 20.01
CA GLU A 238 -1.37 -25.37 19.82
C GLU A 238 -1.71 -24.28 18.79
N VAL A 239 -2.39 -24.66 17.71
CA VAL A 239 -2.88 -23.74 16.68
C VAL A 239 -4.30 -23.29 17.02
N ILE A 240 -4.47 -21.99 17.22
CA ILE A 240 -5.73 -21.36 17.61
C ILE A 240 -6.21 -20.45 16.49
N ALA A 241 -7.49 -20.58 16.13
CA ALA A 241 -8.15 -19.66 15.20
C ALA A 241 -9.60 -19.39 15.63
N GLN A 242 -10.29 -18.50 14.93
CA GLN A 242 -11.70 -18.22 15.17
C GLN A 242 -12.61 -19.33 14.57
N LYS A 243 -13.81 -19.50 15.12
CA LYS A 243 -14.76 -20.58 14.78
C LYS A 243 -15.14 -20.73 13.29
N ASN A 244 -15.25 -19.63 12.55
CA ASN A 244 -15.55 -19.53 11.13
C ASN A 244 -14.32 -19.71 10.23
N PHE A 245 -13.11 -19.86 10.79
CA PHE A 245 -11.87 -20.06 10.01
C PHE A 245 -11.98 -21.17 8.95
N PRO A 246 -12.58 -22.35 9.22
CA PRO A 246 -12.75 -23.38 8.19
C PRO A 246 -13.64 -22.94 7.01
N ASP A 247 -14.54 -22.00 7.22
CA ASP A 247 -15.40 -21.47 6.16
C ASP A 247 -14.65 -20.47 5.27
N GLU A 248 -13.78 -19.64 5.87
CA GLU A 248 -12.93 -18.69 5.13
C GLU A 248 -11.89 -19.41 4.27
N VAL A 249 -11.22 -20.44 4.82
CA VAL A 249 -10.30 -21.29 4.04
C VAL A 249 -11.02 -21.96 2.87
N ARG A 250 -12.26 -22.45 3.08
CA ARG A 250 -13.06 -23.07 2.01
C ARG A 250 -13.45 -22.06 0.93
N MET A 251 -13.79 -20.82 1.31
CA MET A 251 -14.07 -19.74 0.36
C MET A 251 -12.87 -19.51 -0.55
N GLN A 252 -11.68 -19.36 0.03
CA GLN A 252 -10.45 -19.15 -0.73
C GLN A 252 -10.12 -20.31 -1.68
N HIS A 253 -10.42 -21.55 -1.30
CA HIS A 253 -10.24 -22.72 -2.17
C HIS A 253 -11.06 -22.64 -3.46
N THR A 254 -12.22 -21.98 -3.40
CA THR A 254 -13.14 -21.84 -4.52
C THR A 254 -12.99 -20.51 -5.27
N ALA A 255 -12.20 -19.59 -4.71
CA ALA A 255 -11.98 -18.28 -5.27
C ALA A 255 -10.93 -18.30 -6.40
N PRO A 256 -11.02 -17.37 -7.38
CA PRO A 256 -10.00 -17.24 -8.42
C PRO A 256 -8.63 -16.91 -7.82
N PRO A 257 -7.53 -17.33 -8.46
CA PRO A 257 -6.20 -17.02 -7.97
C PRO A 257 -5.94 -15.51 -7.97
N PRO A 258 -5.10 -15.00 -7.04
CA PRO A 258 -4.60 -13.62 -7.09
C PRO A 258 -3.74 -13.38 -8.33
N PHE A 259 -3.36 -12.12 -8.56
CA PHE A 259 -2.42 -11.75 -9.64
C PHE A 259 -0.94 -11.96 -9.21
N PRO A 260 0.02 -12.08 -10.16
CA PRO A 260 1.38 -12.63 -9.94
C PRO A 260 2.26 -11.98 -8.86
N TYR A 261 1.92 -10.78 -8.41
CA TYR A 261 2.66 -10.07 -7.35
C TYR A 261 2.11 -10.32 -5.93
N LEU A 262 0.85 -10.75 -5.82
CA LEU A 262 0.27 -11.16 -4.54
C LEU A 262 0.64 -12.61 -4.28
N LEU A 263 0.26 -13.51 -5.19
CA LEU A 263 0.63 -14.91 -5.12
C LEU A 263 1.78 -15.14 -6.11
N PRO A 264 3.03 -15.31 -5.64
CA PRO A 264 4.15 -15.54 -6.53
C PRO A 264 3.98 -16.83 -7.33
N ASP A 265 4.67 -16.92 -8.46
CA ASP A 265 4.69 -18.12 -9.30
C ASP A 265 5.01 -19.37 -8.47
N GLU A 266 4.40 -20.50 -8.84
CA GLU A 266 4.53 -21.81 -8.18
C GLU A 266 3.86 -21.94 -6.80
N HIS A 267 3.26 -20.87 -6.26
CA HIS A 267 2.50 -20.93 -4.99
C HIS A 267 1.00 -21.16 -5.23
N ASP A 268 0.37 -21.87 -4.29
CA ASP A 268 -1.05 -22.16 -4.31
C ASP A 268 -1.70 -21.47 -3.10
N HIS A 269 -2.68 -20.58 -3.33
CA HIS A 269 -3.42 -19.92 -2.26
C HIS A 269 -4.40 -20.89 -1.56
N ARG A 270 -4.61 -22.09 -2.09
CA ARG A 270 -5.56 -23.08 -1.58
C ARG A 270 -4.91 -23.94 -0.50
N LEU A 271 -4.62 -23.30 0.64
CA LEU A 271 -3.90 -23.91 1.74
C LEU A 271 -4.81 -24.76 2.62
N HIS A 272 -4.30 -25.89 3.11
CA HIS A 272 -5.02 -26.76 4.04
C HIS A 272 -4.46 -26.56 5.44
N VAL A 273 -5.23 -25.86 6.28
CA VAL A 273 -4.90 -25.60 7.70
C VAL A 273 -6.08 -26.03 8.55
N GLU A 274 -5.81 -26.85 9.55
CA GLU A 274 -6.78 -27.30 10.55
C GLU A 274 -6.30 -26.83 11.93
N PRO A 275 -6.92 -25.78 12.50
CA PRO A 275 -6.59 -25.34 13.85
C PRO A 275 -6.96 -26.42 14.89
N ASP A 276 -6.11 -26.60 15.90
CA ASP A 276 -6.39 -27.48 17.04
C ASP A 276 -7.56 -26.96 17.88
N ARG A 277 -7.70 -25.62 17.91
CA ARG A 277 -8.68 -24.93 18.74
C ARG A 277 -9.38 -23.81 18.00
N LEU A 278 -10.70 -23.76 18.16
CA LEU A 278 -11.57 -22.74 17.59
C LEU A 278 -12.21 -21.86 18.67
N VAL A 279 -12.06 -20.54 18.54
CA VAL A 279 -12.60 -19.52 19.44
C VAL A 279 -13.93 -18.99 18.89
N ALA A 280 -15.01 -19.17 19.65
CA ALA A 280 -16.36 -18.75 19.24
C ALA A 280 -16.82 -17.46 19.93
N GLU A 281 -16.33 -17.21 21.14
CA GLU A 281 -16.70 -16.10 22.01
C GLU A 281 -15.42 -15.51 22.61
N PRO A 282 -15.42 -14.26 23.09
CA PRO A 282 -14.29 -13.67 23.77
C PRO A 282 -13.71 -14.59 24.86
N GLU A 283 -12.41 -14.83 24.79
CA GLU A 283 -11.70 -15.70 25.71
C GLU A 283 -10.44 -15.02 26.26
N LYS A 284 -10.08 -15.34 27.51
CA LYS A 284 -8.81 -14.94 28.12
C LYS A 284 -7.93 -16.15 28.39
N LEU A 285 -6.68 -16.07 27.95
CA LEU A 285 -5.59 -17.01 28.21
C LEU A 285 -4.53 -16.31 29.06
N THR A 286 -3.86 -17.07 29.94
CA THR A 286 -2.64 -16.60 30.61
C THR A 286 -1.55 -17.62 30.33
N ILE A 287 -0.53 -17.22 29.57
CA ILE A 287 0.59 -18.07 29.14
C ILE A 287 1.87 -17.45 29.68
N GLY A 288 2.64 -18.17 30.49
CA GLY A 288 3.91 -17.66 31.04
C GLY A 288 3.81 -16.28 31.68
N GLY A 289 2.74 -16.04 32.44
CA GLY A 289 2.47 -14.76 33.13
C GLY A 289 1.98 -13.62 32.24
N VAL A 290 1.75 -13.84 30.94
CA VAL A 290 1.18 -12.85 30.02
C VAL A 290 -0.30 -13.15 29.81
N ASP A 291 -1.14 -12.16 30.14
CA ASP A 291 -2.57 -12.19 29.83
C ASP A 291 -2.80 -11.84 28.35
N ILE A 292 -3.54 -12.70 27.66
CA ILE A 292 -3.88 -12.61 26.25
C ILE A 292 -5.39 -12.79 26.12
N GLU A 293 -6.06 -11.84 25.47
CA GLU A 293 -7.49 -11.91 25.17
C GLU A 293 -7.68 -12.16 23.67
N LEU A 294 -8.44 -13.21 23.35
CA LEU A 294 -8.81 -13.58 21.99
C LEU A 294 -10.24 -13.13 21.74
N LEU A 295 -10.43 -12.20 20.82
CA LEU A 295 -11.69 -11.51 20.58
C LEU A 295 -12.16 -11.74 19.14
N PRO A 296 -13.09 -12.67 18.90
CA PRO A 296 -13.66 -12.90 17.58
C PRO A 296 -14.36 -11.64 17.04
N ILE A 297 -14.12 -11.33 15.77
CA ILE A 297 -14.87 -10.33 15.01
C ILE A 297 -15.50 -10.98 13.79
N ALA A 298 -16.61 -10.42 13.32
CA ALA A 298 -17.41 -11.02 12.24
C ALA A 298 -17.24 -10.31 10.89
N GLY A 299 -16.29 -9.37 10.77
CA GLY A 299 -16.11 -8.61 9.54
C GLY A 299 -14.99 -7.59 9.62
N GLY A 300 -15.05 -6.59 8.74
CA GLY A 300 -13.85 -5.89 8.30
C GLY A 300 -13.37 -6.54 7.02
N GLU A 301 -12.30 -7.31 7.10
CA GLU A 301 -11.77 -8.06 5.96
C GLU A 301 -12.46 -9.42 5.76
N THR A 302 -12.41 -10.29 6.77
CA THR A 302 -12.95 -11.65 6.71
C THR A 302 -14.02 -11.89 7.79
N HIS A 303 -14.78 -12.97 7.66
CA HIS A 303 -15.78 -13.36 8.67
C HIS A 303 -15.19 -14.14 9.85
N ASP A 304 -13.90 -14.48 9.77
CA ASP A 304 -13.16 -15.26 10.76
C ASP A 304 -12.07 -14.46 11.49
N GLY A 305 -12.14 -13.13 11.45
CA GLY A 305 -11.17 -12.29 12.13
C GLY A 305 -11.08 -12.57 13.64
N LEU A 306 -9.85 -12.60 14.16
CA LEU A 306 -9.52 -12.83 15.56
C LEU A 306 -8.55 -11.75 16.04
N ILE A 307 -9.01 -10.87 16.91
CA ILE A 307 -8.17 -9.87 17.56
C ILE A 307 -7.44 -10.51 18.74
N VAL A 308 -6.14 -10.22 18.88
CA VAL A 308 -5.31 -10.66 20.01
C VAL A 308 -4.91 -9.43 20.84
N ASN A 309 -5.57 -9.26 21.98
CA ASN A 309 -5.33 -8.14 22.90
C ASN A 309 -4.37 -8.53 24.03
N LEU A 310 -3.38 -7.67 24.28
CA LEU A 310 -2.41 -7.77 25.36
C LEU A 310 -2.61 -6.61 26.33
N PRO A 311 -3.61 -6.68 27.23
CA PRO A 311 -4.02 -5.54 28.06
C PRO A 311 -2.88 -5.03 28.95
N GLY A 312 -2.05 -5.92 29.50
CA GLY A 312 -0.90 -5.55 30.34
C GLY A 312 0.23 -4.84 29.58
N LYS A 313 0.19 -4.83 28.24
CA LYS A 313 1.18 -4.20 27.37
C LYS A 313 0.61 -3.03 26.56
N GLY A 314 -0.70 -2.81 26.58
CA GLY A 314 -1.36 -1.80 25.74
C GLY A 314 -1.27 -2.10 24.24
N VAL A 315 -1.10 -3.36 23.84
CA VAL A 315 -0.89 -3.78 22.44
C VAL A 315 -2.05 -4.64 21.98
N VAL A 316 -2.56 -4.37 20.78
CA VAL A 316 -3.57 -5.20 20.12
C VAL A 316 -3.08 -5.60 18.73
N PHE A 317 -3.03 -6.91 18.46
CA PHE A 317 -2.91 -7.42 17.11
C PHE A 317 -4.30 -7.52 16.50
N THR A 318 -4.47 -6.91 15.33
CA THR A 318 -5.78 -6.75 14.69
C THR A 318 -5.94 -7.57 13.40
N GLY A 319 -4.89 -8.31 13.02
CA GLY A 319 -4.78 -8.89 11.68
C GLY A 319 -5.04 -7.80 10.65
N ASP A 320 -5.95 -8.11 9.74
CA ASP A 320 -6.29 -7.25 8.61
C ASP A 320 -7.68 -6.62 8.69
N MET A 321 -8.28 -6.58 9.90
CA MET A 321 -9.65 -6.06 10.11
C MET A 321 -9.92 -4.71 9.44
N SER A 322 -8.93 -3.81 9.39
CA SER A 322 -9.03 -2.44 8.86
C SER A 322 -8.43 -2.32 7.46
N MET A 323 -8.47 -3.38 6.65
CA MET A 323 -8.00 -3.35 5.28
C MET A 323 -8.76 -2.30 4.46
N PRO A 324 -8.06 -1.37 3.76
CA PRO A 324 -8.70 -0.30 2.99
C PRO A 324 -9.64 -0.77 1.88
N TYR A 325 -9.56 -2.05 1.52
CA TYR A 325 -10.33 -2.69 0.45
C TYR A 325 -11.60 -3.36 0.94
N LEU A 326 -11.76 -3.47 2.26
CA LEU A 326 -12.84 -4.18 2.94
C LEU A 326 -12.96 -5.60 2.38
N GLY A 327 -12.04 -6.48 2.77
CA GLY A 327 -11.79 -7.78 2.12
C GLY A 327 -10.74 -7.68 1.02
N ALA A 328 -10.14 -8.81 0.65
CA ALA A 328 -9.37 -8.92 -0.57
C ALA A 328 -10.27 -8.55 -1.78
N PRO A 329 -9.82 -7.69 -2.70
CA PRO A 329 -10.67 -7.12 -3.75
C PRO A 329 -11.16 -8.15 -4.78
N PHE A 330 -10.55 -9.34 -4.80
CA PHE A 330 -10.89 -10.46 -5.69
C PHE A 330 -11.71 -11.57 -5.01
N PHE A 331 -11.96 -11.47 -3.69
CA PHE A 331 -12.77 -12.42 -2.93
C PHE A 331 -14.16 -11.87 -2.58
N SER A 332 -15.11 -12.78 -2.39
CA SER A 332 -16.50 -12.48 -2.01
C SER A 332 -16.66 -12.39 -0.48
N GLU A 333 -15.86 -11.53 0.13
CA GLU A 333 -15.78 -11.31 1.58
C GLU A 333 -15.93 -9.81 1.90
N GLY A 334 -15.56 -9.39 3.12
CA GLY A 334 -15.58 -8.00 3.54
C GLY A 334 -16.95 -7.48 3.96
N SER A 335 -16.99 -6.75 5.08
CA SER A 335 -18.22 -6.21 5.66
C SER A 335 -18.01 -4.83 6.28
N ALA A 336 -18.73 -3.82 5.78
CA ALA A 336 -18.64 -2.44 6.27
C ALA A 336 -19.17 -2.34 7.70
N GLU A 337 -20.31 -2.97 7.97
CA GLU A 337 -20.89 -3.06 9.30
C GLU A 337 -19.96 -3.80 10.26
N GLY A 338 -19.37 -4.91 9.81
CA GLY A 338 -18.39 -5.66 10.58
C GLY A 338 -17.12 -4.85 10.88
N LEU A 339 -16.66 -4.02 9.93
CA LEU A 339 -15.57 -3.07 10.17
C LEU A 339 -15.94 -2.10 11.29
N PHE A 340 -17.15 -1.54 11.27
CA PHE A 340 -17.59 -0.58 12.29
C PHE A 340 -17.67 -1.22 13.67
N GLU A 341 -18.21 -2.44 13.76
CA GLU A 341 -18.24 -3.20 15.01
C GLU A 341 -16.83 -3.49 15.54
N ALA A 342 -15.92 -3.96 14.67
CA ALA A 342 -14.53 -4.22 15.05
C ALA A 342 -13.79 -2.94 15.47
N MET A 343 -13.99 -1.82 14.77
CA MET A 343 -13.39 -0.53 15.14
C MET A 343 -13.88 -0.04 16.50
N ARG A 344 -15.19 -0.16 16.79
CA ARG A 344 -15.73 0.21 18.12
C ARG A 344 -15.16 -0.67 19.23
N LEU A 345 -15.08 -1.98 19.01
CA LEU A 345 -14.44 -2.91 19.93
C LEU A 345 -13.00 -2.47 20.24
N VAL A 346 -12.18 -2.20 19.21
CA VAL A 346 -10.78 -1.79 19.39
C VAL A 346 -10.66 -0.43 20.08
N ILE A 347 -11.55 0.53 19.78
CA ILE A 347 -11.60 1.82 20.49
C ILE A 347 -11.89 1.60 21.98
N ASP A 348 -12.85 0.72 22.31
CA ASP A 348 -13.24 0.43 23.69
C ASP A 348 -12.14 -0.28 24.49
N LEU A 349 -11.26 -1.05 23.84
CA LEU A 349 -10.06 -1.63 24.46
C LEU A 349 -9.05 -0.55 24.89
N ASN A 350 -9.10 0.64 24.28
CA ASN A 350 -8.20 1.77 24.52
C ASN A 350 -6.70 1.37 24.54
N PRO A 351 -6.18 0.74 23.46
CA PRO A 351 -4.78 0.35 23.38
C PRO A 351 -3.86 1.53 23.12
N ASP A 352 -2.59 1.39 23.48
CA ASP A 352 -1.52 2.34 23.12
C ASP A 352 -1.04 2.11 21.68
N LEU A 353 -1.07 0.85 21.22
CA LEU A 353 -0.54 0.42 19.93
C LEU A 353 -1.44 -0.62 19.26
N LEU A 354 -1.70 -0.39 17.98
CA LEU A 354 -2.26 -1.38 17.07
C LEU A 354 -1.14 -1.97 16.20
N ILE A 355 -1.11 -3.30 16.12
CA ILE A 355 -0.29 -4.05 15.17
C ILE A 355 -1.24 -4.72 14.19
N HIS A 356 -1.06 -4.44 12.91
CA HIS A 356 -1.85 -5.01 11.83
C HIS A 356 -1.03 -6.09 11.11
N GLY A 357 -1.69 -6.86 10.26
CA GLY A 357 -1.07 -7.86 9.40
C GLY A 357 -0.19 -7.28 8.29
N HIS A 358 -0.10 -5.96 8.13
CA HIS A 358 0.85 -5.32 7.21
C HIS A 358 1.45 -4.03 7.77
N THR A 359 2.71 -3.74 7.41
CA THR A 359 3.42 -2.53 7.85
C THR A 359 2.68 -1.26 7.42
N GLY A 360 2.14 -1.22 6.20
CA GLY A 360 1.37 -0.10 5.69
C GLY A 360 0.13 0.21 6.54
N LEU A 361 -0.54 -0.83 7.05
CA LEU A 361 -1.69 -0.69 7.92
C LEU A 361 -1.27 -0.21 9.31
N THR A 362 -0.31 -0.88 9.94
CA THR A 362 0.23 -0.52 11.26
C THR A 362 0.65 0.95 11.33
N LEU A 363 1.23 1.47 10.26
CA LEU A 363 1.66 2.86 10.21
C LEU A 363 0.49 3.84 10.00
N ASN A 364 -0.55 3.50 9.25
CA ASN A 364 -1.60 4.45 8.81
C ASN A 364 -2.91 4.35 9.59
N PHE A 365 -3.24 3.17 10.11
CA PHE A 365 -4.49 2.84 10.77
C PHE A 365 -4.24 2.77 12.28
N THR A 366 -3.79 3.88 12.85
CA THR A 366 -3.46 3.95 14.27
C THR A 366 -4.71 4.13 15.14
N ILE A 367 -4.61 3.83 16.43
CA ILE A 367 -5.69 4.09 17.40
C ILE A 367 -6.11 5.58 17.42
N GLU A 368 -5.16 6.51 17.22
CA GLU A 368 -5.44 7.95 17.09
C GLU A 368 -6.36 8.26 15.89
N ALA A 369 -6.20 7.53 14.78
CA ALA A 369 -6.98 7.73 13.57
C ALA A 369 -8.40 7.15 13.68
N PHE A 370 -8.61 6.11 14.50
CA PHE A 370 -9.84 5.31 14.51
C PHE A 370 -11.11 6.11 14.81
N PRO A 371 -11.18 6.99 15.82
CA PRO A 371 -12.41 7.74 16.10
C PRO A 371 -12.87 8.60 14.91
N GLY A 372 -11.94 9.32 14.28
CA GLY A 372 -12.22 10.15 13.12
C GLY A 372 -12.50 9.34 11.85
N LEU A 373 -11.79 8.22 11.69
CA LEU A 373 -11.96 7.32 10.55
C LEU A 373 -13.32 6.60 10.60
N LEU A 374 -13.72 6.10 11.77
CA LEU A 374 -15.02 5.45 11.97
C LEU A 374 -16.15 6.41 11.62
N ALA A 375 -16.16 7.61 12.20
CA ALA A 375 -17.18 8.63 11.90
C ALA A 375 -17.20 9.02 10.42
N ALA A 376 -16.03 9.13 9.78
CA ALA A 376 -15.93 9.45 8.36
C ALA A 376 -16.45 8.32 7.45
N LEU A 377 -16.21 7.05 7.82
CA LEU A 377 -16.68 5.91 7.04
C LEU A 377 -18.17 5.63 7.26
N GLU A 378 -18.72 5.89 8.44
CA GLU A 378 -20.18 5.85 8.69
C GLU A 378 -20.92 6.88 7.84
N ASP A 379 -20.43 8.13 7.80
CA ASP A 379 -20.97 9.20 6.95
C ASP A 379 -20.87 8.85 5.44
N LEU A 380 -19.73 8.26 5.03
CA LEU A 380 -19.58 7.75 3.67
C LEU A 380 -20.54 6.59 3.38
N HIS A 381 -20.76 5.68 4.32
CA HIS A 381 -21.66 4.55 4.18
C HIS A 381 -23.10 5.02 3.95
N GLU A 382 -23.60 5.93 4.77
CA GLU A 382 -24.92 6.53 4.59
C GLU A 382 -25.05 7.24 3.23
N THR A 383 -24.01 7.99 2.83
CA THR A 383 -23.96 8.67 1.53
C THR A 383 -24.06 7.68 0.36
N VAL A 384 -23.32 6.57 0.43
CA VAL A 384 -23.33 5.53 -0.62
C VAL A 384 -24.68 4.84 -0.68
N LEU A 385 -25.25 4.43 0.46
CA LEU A 385 -26.57 3.78 0.50
C LEU A 385 -27.68 4.69 -0.02
N GLY A 386 -27.66 5.98 0.33
CA GLY A 386 -28.59 6.97 -0.21
C GLY A 386 -28.46 7.12 -1.72
N ALA A 387 -27.23 7.21 -2.23
CA ALA A 387 -26.98 7.33 -3.67
C ALA A 387 -27.40 6.08 -4.45
N ILE A 388 -27.21 4.87 -3.88
CA ILE A 388 -27.73 3.63 -4.46
C ILE A 388 -29.26 3.65 -4.52
N ALA A 389 -29.92 4.08 -3.44
CA ALA A 389 -31.38 4.20 -3.40
C ALA A 389 -31.92 5.19 -4.44
N ASP A 390 -31.17 6.26 -4.71
CA ASP A 390 -31.48 7.25 -5.75
C ASP A 390 -31.14 6.78 -7.18
N GLY A 391 -30.58 5.57 -7.32
CA GLY A 391 -30.29 4.95 -8.61
C GLY A 391 -28.99 5.42 -9.28
N LEU A 392 -28.06 6.03 -8.52
CA LEU A 392 -26.75 6.37 -9.04
C LEU A 392 -25.92 5.10 -9.31
N THR A 393 -25.16 5.15 -10.40
CA THR A 393 -24.16 4.13 -10.72
C THR A 393 -22.95 4.25 -9.80
N LEU A 394 -22.20 3.16 -9.62
CA LEU A 394 -20.92 3.17 -8.91
C LEU A 394 -19.98 4.30 -9.37
N ALA A 395 -19.90 4.55 -10.69
CA ALA A 395 -19.05 5.60 -11.23
C ALA A 395 -19.50 7.00 -10.79
N GLU A 396 -20.81 7.28 -10.80
CA GLU A 396 -21.37 8.55 -10.30
C GLU A 396 -21.11 8.71 -8.80
N ILE A 397 -21.25 7.64 -8.00
CA ILE A 397 -20.99 7.67 -6.56
C ILE A 397 -19.52 8.00 -6.27
N LEU A 398 -18.58 7.36 -6.97
CA LEU A 398 -17.15 7.68 -6.85
C LEU A 398 -16.84 9.15 -7.23
N GLN A 399 -17.56 9.69 -8.21
CA GLN A 399 -17.41 11.08 -8.67
C GLN A 399 -17.98 12.12 -7.71
N LEU A 400 -18.79 11.73 -6.72
CA LEU A 400 -19.22 12.63 -5.64
C LEU A 400 -18.01 13.19 -4.86
N ASN A 401 -16.87 12.48 -4.88
CA ASN A 401 -15.64 12.87 -4.19
C ASN A 401 -15.88 13.26 -2.72
N HIS A 402 -16.71 12.45 -2.06
CA HIS A 402 -17.19 12.72 -0.71
C HIS A 402 -16.02 12.85 0.29
N LEU A 403 -16.01 13.98 1.02
CA LEU A 403 -15.01 14.30 2.05
C LEU A 403 -15.75 14.74 3.33
N PRO A 404 -15.90 13.85 4.31
CA PRO A 404 -16.56 14.12 5.57
C PRO A 404 -15.92 15.28 6.33
N VAL A 405 -16.75 16.16 6.91
CA VAL A 405 -16.28 17.35 7.64
C VAL A 405 -15.47 16.99 8.87
N VAL A 406 -15.77 15.85 9.50
CA VAL A 406 -15.09 15.32 10.70
C VAL A 406 -13.57 15.17 10.50
N LEU A 407 -13.11 14.94 9.27
CA LEU A 407 -11.68 14.82 8.95
C LEU A 407 -10.88 16.10 9.26
N ARG A 408 -11.53 17.27 9.35
CA ARG A 408 -10.86 18.53 9.74
C ARG A 408 -10.40 18.52 11.19
N GLU A 409 -11.15 17.86 12.06
CA GLU A 409 -10.88 17.75 13.50
C GLU A 409 -10.02 16.51 13.81
N HIS A 410 -9.92 15.57 12.87
CA HIS A 410 -9.18 14.32 12.99
C HIS A 410 -8.12 14.16 11.88
N PRO A 411 -7.01 14.92 11.92
CA PRO A 411 -6.00 14.88 10.86
C PRO A 411 -5.32 13.51 10.68
N ALA A 412 -5.23 12.71 11.74
CA ALA A 412 -4.71 11.34 11.68
C ALA A 412 -5.59 10.42 10.81
N ALA A 413 -6.88 10.69 10.71
CA ALA A 413 -7.83 9.90 9.92
C ALA A 413 -7.79 10.21 8.40
N ILE A 414 -7.15 11.30 7.98
CA ILE A 414 -7.18 11.74 6.58
C ILE A 414 -6.54 10.71 5.65
N THR A 415 -5.30 10.28 5.95
CA THR A 415 -4.58 9.30 5.11
C THR A 415 -5.31 7.96 5.03
N PRO A 416 -5.72 7.32 6.14
CA PRO A 416 -6.47 6.06 6.05
C PRO A 416 -7.82 6.24 5.35
N TYR A 417 -8.55 7.34 5.58
CA TYR A 417 -9.79 7.60 4.84
C TYR A 417 -9.54 7.68 3.33
N LEU A 418 -8.53 8.41 2.88
CA LEU A 418 -8.20 8.52 1.45
C LEU A 418 -7.76 7.18 0.85
N ALA A 419 -7.06 6.34 1.60
CA ALA A 419 -6.70 4.98 1.15
C ALA A 419 -7.93 4.07 1.01
N THR A 420 -8.91 4.23 1.91
CA THR A 420 -10.09 3.37 2.01
C THR A 420 -11.24 3.79 1.09
N ARG A 421 -11.49 5.10 0.94
CA ARG A 421 -12.72 5.69 0.36
C ARG A 421 -13.21 4.98 -0.89
N ASP A 422 -12.39 4.91 -1.94
CA ASP A 422 -12.84 4.41 -3.25
C ASP A 422 -13.14 2.91 -3.21
N ASN A 423 -12.38 2.12 -2.46
CA ASN A 423 -12.62 0.68 -2.37
C ASN A 423 -13.81 0.39 -1.44
N PHE A 424 -13.98 1.19 -0.38
CA PHE A 424 -15.15 1.13 0.49
C PHE A 424 -16.44 1.41 -0.28
N ILE A 425 -16.47 2.46 -1.11
CA ILE A 425 -17.60 2.74 -2.02
C ILE A 425 -17.88 1.53 -2.93
N GLN A 426 -16.84 0.96 -3.54
CA GLN A 426 -16.98 -0.21 -4.41
C GLN A 426 -17.54 -1.43 -3.65
N ARG A 427 -17.05 -1.71 -2.44
CA ARG A 427 -17.52 -2.83 -1.62
C ARG A 427 -18.96 -2.64 -1.18
N VAL A 428 -19.31 -1.50 -0.60
CA VAL A 428 -20.68 -1.19 -0.17
C VAL A 428 -21.66 -1.28 -1.35
N HIS A 429 -21.28 -0.72 -2.51
CA HIS A 429 -22.08 -0.85 -3.71
C HIS A 429 -22.26 -2.31 -4.13
N ARG A 430 -21.19 -3.11 -4.15
CA ARG A 430 -21.25 -4.53 -4.51
C ARG A 430 -22.09 -5.35 -3.52
N GLN A 431 -22.05 -5.02 -2.23
CA GLN A 431 -22.85 -5.68 -1.20
C GLN A 431 -24.36 -5.39 -1.35
N ASN A 432 -24.71 -4.21 -1.86
CA ASN A 432 -26.08 -3.69 -1.86
C ASN A 432 -26.73 -3.66 -3.26
N THR A 433 -26.04 -4.13 -4.30
CA THR A 433 -26.58 -4.14 -5.67
C THR A 433 -26.48 -5.53 -6.30
N GLY A 434 -27.42 -5.82 -7.20
CA GLY A 434 -27.34 -7.01 -8.06
C GLY A 434 -26.37 -6.80 -9.22
N TYR A 435 -26.12 -7.86 -10.00
CA TYR A 435 -25.27 -7.80 -11.19
C TYR A 435 -25.90 -7.06 -12.38
N TRP A 436 -27.18 -6.70 -12.31
CA TRP A 436 -27.87 -5.86 -13.30
C TRP A 436 -28.19 -4.49 -12.70
N HIS A 437 -27.85 -3.44 -13.44
CA HIS A 437 -28.08 -2.06 -13.00
C HIS A 437 -29.11 -1.34 -13.87
N ALA A 438 -29.77 -0.31 -13.32
CA ALA A 438 -30.90 0.37 -13.95
C ALA A 438 -30.60 1.01 -15.31
N ARG A 439 -29.32 1.29 -15.62
CA ARG A 439 -28.88 1.85 -16.89
C ARG A 439 -28.42 0.82 -17.92
N GLY A 440 -28.57 -0.47 -17.62
CA GLY A 440 -28.21 -1.58 -18.52
C GLY A 440 -26.83 -2.19 -18.25
N ASP A 441 -26.05 -1.66 -17.33
CA ASP A 441 -24.77 -2.27 -16.95
C ASP A 441 -25.00 -3.70 -16.43
N GLY A 442 -24.20 -4.63 -16.96
CA GLY A 442 -24.27 -6.06 -16.62
C GLY A 442 -25.41 -6.84 -17.27
N VAL A 443 -26.32 -6.20 -18.03
CA VAL A 443 -27.41 -6.90 -18.74
C VAL A 443 -26.86 -7.78 -19.86
N ASP A 444 -26.03 -7.20 -20.71
CA ASP A 444 -25.27 -7.89 -21.74
C ASP A 444 -23.77 -7.82 -21.41
N VAL A 445 -23.07 -8.93 -21.64
CA VAL A 445 -21.62 -9.04 -21.40
C VAL A 445 -20.94 -9.26 -22.75
N PHE A 446 -19.97 -8.39 -23.06
CA PHE A 446 -19.19 -8.45 -24.29
C PHE A 446 -17.74 -8.81 -23.97
N THR A 447 -17.10 -9.60 -24.84
CA THR A 447 -15.69 -9.94 -24.65
C THR A 447 -14.78 -8.73 -24.94
N PRO A 448 -13.54 -8.72 -24.42
CA PRO A 448 -12.55 -7.73 -24.81
C PRO A 448 -12.34 -7.64 -26.33
N GLU A 449 -12.41 -8.77 -27.04
CA GLU A 449 -12.29 -8.84 -28.50
C GLU A 449 -13.48 -8.21 -29.23
N GLU A 450 -14.71 -8.41 -28.75
CA GLU A 450 -15.91 -7.79 -29.32
C GLU A 450 -15.87 -6.26 -29.17
N TRP A 451 -15.52 -5.79 -27.97
CA TRP A 451 -15.31 -4.36 -27.72
C TRP A 451 -14.19 -3.79 -28.58
N ALA A 452 -13.06 -4.48 -28.67
CA ALA A 452 -11.93 -4.06 -29.50
C ALA A 452 -12.29 -3.99 -30.98
N ALA A 453 -13.07 -4.96 -31.49
CA ALA A 453 -13.55 -4.97 -32.87
C ALA A 453 -14.50 -3.80 -33.16
N ALA A 454 -15.41 -3.46 -32.23
CA ALA A 454 -16.30 -2.30 -32.38
C ALA A 454 -15.52 -0.98 -32.44
N LEU A 455 -14.50 -0.81 -31.58
CA LEU A 455 -13.63 0.37 -31.57
C LEU A 455 -12.78 0.46 -32.84
N ASP A 456 -12.27 -0.67 -33.34
CA ASP A 456 -11.49 -0.76 -34.58
C ASP A 456 -12.32 -0.37 -35.81
N LEU A 457 -13.61 -0.77 -35.85
CA LEU A 457 -14.55 -0.32 -36.88
C LEU A 457 -14.74 1.20 -36.87
N LEU A 458 -14.85 1.81 -35.67
CA LEU A 458 -14.93 3.27 -35.54
C LEU A 458 -13.62 3.96 -35.98
N GLY A 459 -12.48 3.32 -35.69
CA GLY A 459 -11.14 3.79 -36.07
C GLY A 459 -10.75 3.55 -37.53
N GLY A 460 -11.62 2.95 -38.35
CA GLY A 460 -11.34 2.67 -39.76
C GLY A 460 -10.44 1.45 -40.00
N GLY A 461 -10.27 0.57 -39.00
CA GLY A 461 -9.51 -0.67 -39.13
C GLY A 461 -7.99 -0.50 -39.12
N THR A 462 -7.48 0.61 -38.56
CA THR A 462 -6.05 0.91 -38.51
C THR A 462 -5.54 1.06 -37.08
N ASP A 463 -4.27 0.72 -36.87
CA ASP A 463 -3.58 0.94 -35.60
C ASP A 463 -3.36 2.43 -35.31
N GLU A 464 -3.18 3.25 -36.35
CA GLU A 464 -3.00 4.71 -36.23
C GLU A 464 -4.11 5.39 -35.44
N ALA A 465 -5.38 4.98 -35.61
CA ALA A 465 -6.50 5.55 -34.87
C ALA A 465 -6.36 5.30 -33.35
N PHE A 466 -5.98 4.08 -32.96
CA PHE A 466 -5.69 3.76 -31.56
C PHE A 466 -4.48 4.52 -31.04
N VAL A 467 -3.38 4.61 -31.81
CA VAL A 467 -2.16 5.35 -31.41
C VAL A 467 -2.50 6.81 -31.12
N ASN A 468 -3.25 7.47 -32.00
CA ASN A 468 -3.63 8.87 -31.83
C ASN A 468 -4.51 9.06 -30.58
N ALA A 469 -5.55 8.24 -30.42
CA ALA A 469 -6.45 8.34 -29.28
C ALA A 469 -5.76 8.04 -27.95
N VAL A 470 -4.93 6.99 -27.88
CA VAL A 470 -4.14 6.66 -26.69
C VAL A 470 -3.15 7.79 -26.37
N THR A 471 -2.52 8.40 -27.38
CA THR A 471 -1.61 9.53 -27.17
C THR A 471 -2.32 10.74 -26.55
N GLU A 472 -3.52 11.09 -27.02
CA GLU A 472 -4.29 12.18 -26.42
C GLU A 472 -4.72 11.88 -24.98
N LEU A 473 -5.15 10.65 -24.69
CA LEU A 473 -5.50 10.23 -23.32
C LEU A 473 -4.28 10.28 -22.39
N VAL A 474 -3.10 9.87 -22.87
CA VAL A 474 -1.85 10.01 -22.10
C VAL A 474 -1.53 11.48 -21.84
N ARG A 475 -1.71 12.37 -22.83
CA ARG A 475 -1.52 13.83 -22.63
C ARG A 475 -2.52 14.40 -21.62
N GLY A 476 -3.75 13.90 -21.61
CA GLY A 476 -4.79 14.24 -20.63
C GLY A 476 -4.58 13.60 -19.25
N ASN A 477 -3.55 12.75 -19.08
CA ASN A 477 -3.29 11.98 -17.86
C ASN A 477 -4.39 10.95 -17.50
N ASP A 478 -5.19 10.52 -18.48
CA ASP A 478 -6.25 9.51 -18.34
C ASP A 478 -5.70 8.08 -18.50
N LEU A 479 -4.65 7.77 -17.73
CA LEU A 479 -3.81 6.59 -17.94
C LEU A 479 -4.58 5.25 -17.89
N ALA A 480 -5.55 5.10 -16.98
CA ALA A 480 -6.33 3.86 -16.88
C ALA A 480 -7.21 3.63 -18.12
N LEU A 481 -7.80 4.71 -18.66
CA LEU A 481 -8.57 4.66 -19.89
C LEU A 481 -7.66 4.45 -21.10
N ALA A 482 -6.50 5.11 -21.13
CA ALA A 482 -5.47 4.93 -22.14
C ALA A 482 -4.99 3.48 -22.20
N LEU A 483 -4.79 2.82 -21.05
CA LEU A 483 -4.40 1.42 -20.97
C LEU A 483 -5.46 0.52 -21.60
N ARG A 484 -6.73 0.70 -21.22
CA ARG A 484 -7.86 -0.07 -21.77
C ARG A 484 -7.95 0.07 -23.29
N LEU A 485 -7.74 1.27 -23.81
CA LEU A 485 -7.76 1.52 -25.26
C LEU A 485 -6.52 0.95 -25.97
N ALA A 486 -5.35 1.04 -25.36
CA ALA A 486 -4.11 0.45 -25.89
C ALA A 486 -4.21 -1.07 -25.97
N ASP A 487 -4.75 -1.73 -24.94
CA ASP A 487 -4.97 -3.17 -24.92
C ASP A 487 -5.99 -3.60 -25.99
N ALA A 488 -7.09 -2.87 -26.14
CA ALA A 488 -8.05 -3.09 -27.23
C ALA A 488 -7.38 -2.96 -28.61
N GLY A 489 -6.57 -1.91 -28.82
CA GLY A 489 -5.82 -1.73 -30.05
C GLY A 489 -4.84 -2.87 -30.34
N LEU A 490 -4.16 -3.39 -29.31
CA LEU A 490 -3.21 -4.50 -29.44
C LEU A 490 -3.90 -5.86 -29.69
N LEU A 491 -5.13 -6.06 -29.23
CA LEU A 491 -5.94 -7.24 -29.59
C LEU A 491 -6.26 -7.27 -31.09
N ARG A 492 -6.42 -6.11 -31.73
CA ARG A 492 -6.73 -5.99 -33.17
C ARG A 492 -5.48 -5.89 -34.04
N HIS A 493 -4.49 -5.17 -33.53
CA HIS A 493 -3.25 -4.82 -34.22
C HIS A 493 -2.04 -5.26 -33.39
N PRO A 494 -1.79 -6.57 -33.20
CA PRO A 494 -0.73 -7.08 -32.31
C PRO A 494 0.69 -6.72 -32.77
N ALA A 495 0.85 -6.28 -34.02
CA ALA A 495 2.13 -5.80 -34.58
C ALA A 495 2.38 -4.30 -34.36
N ALA A 496 1.42 -3.54 -33.82
CA ALA A 496 1.52 -2.09 -33.63
C ALA A 496 2.59 -1.72 -32.60
N GLY A 497 3.80 -1.41 -33.08
CA GLY A 497 4.96 -1.14 -32.24
C GLY A 497 4.80 0.10 -31.36
N GLU A 498 4.20 1.17 -31.87
CA GLU A 498 3.96 2.39 -31.10
C GLU A 498 2.94 2.19 -29.98
N LEU A 499 1.89 1.38 -30.20
CA LEU A 499 0.94 1.03 -29.13
C LEU A 499 1.63 0.26 -28.00
N LYS A 500 2.55 -0.66 -28.29
CA LYS A 500 3.32 -1.38 -27.26
C LYS A 500 4.16 -0.42 -26.41
N LYS A 501 4.81 0.57 -27.06
CA LYS A 501 5.59 1.61 -26.35
C LYS A 501 4.70 2.49 -25.49
N LEU A 502 3.55 2.91 -26.00
CA LEU A 502 2.56 3.69 -25.23
C LEU A 502 2.04 2.88 -24.03
N ARG A 503 1.66 1.61 -24.23
CA ARG A 503 1.23 0.71 -23.16
C ARG A 503 2.27 0.61 -22.03
N ALA A 504 3.55 0.40 -22.37
CA ALA A 504 4.62 0.34 -21.38
C ALA A 504 4.72 1.65 -20.55
N ARG A 505 4.70 2.81 -21.23
CA ARG A 505 4.71 4.12 -20.57
C ARG A 505 3.49 4.37 -19.68
N ILE A 506 2.31 3.90 -20.12
CA ILE A 506 1.07 4.01 -19.35
C ILE A 506 1.17 3.21 -18.05
N LEU A 507 1.68 1.98 -18.12
CA LEU A 507 1.89 1.14 -16.94
C LEU A 507 2.87 1.77 -15.95
N GLU A 508 3.99 2.34 -16.42
CA GLU A 508 4.90 3.11 -15.56
C GLU A 508 4.17 4.25 -14.82
N GLY A 509 3.35 5.03 -15.53
CA GLY A 509 2.60 6.13 -14.91
C GLY A 509 1.53 5.65 -13.92
N LEU A 510 0.90 4.50 -14.16
CA LEU A 510 -0.07 3.90 -13.23
C LEU A 510 0.62 3.37 -11.96
N LEU A 511 1.82 2.79 -12.09
CA LEU A 511 2.65 2.40 -10.95
C LEU A 511 3.02 3.63 -10.11
N GLU A 512 3.50 4.70 -10.74
CA GLU A 512 3.83 5.97 -10.06
C GLU A 512 2.61 6.56 -9.32
N ARG A 513 1.40 6.43 -9.90
CA ARG A 513 0.15 6.94 -9.33
C ARG A 513 -0.30 6.16 -8.09
N HIS A 514 -0.12 4.85 -8.07
CA HIS A 514 -0.75 3.98 -7.06
C HIS A 514 0.15 3.57 -5.91
N GLN A 515 1.47 3.74 -6.04
CA GLN A 515 2.48 3.32 -5.07
C GLN A 515 2.29 3.79 -3.61
N MET A 516 1.59 4.90 -3.36
CA MET A 516 1.50 5.47 -2.00
C MET A 516 0.28 4.98 -1.19
N LEU A 517 -0.86 4.80 -1.86
CA LEU A 517 -2.15 4.56 -1.18
C LEU A 517 -2.86 3.31 -1.68
N ASN A 518 -2.40 2.68 -2.76
CA ASN A 518 -3.07 1.51 -3.32
C ASN A 518 -2.09 0.42 -3.76
N PRO A 519 -1.51 -0.33 -2.80
CA PRO A 519 -0.55 -1.39 -3.10
C PRO A 519 -1.12 -2.52 -3.98
N PHE A 520 -2.43 -2.82 -3.91
CA PHE A 520 -3.04 -3.82 -4.79
C PHE A 520 -3.08 -3.37 -6.25
N LYS A 521 -3.50 -2.11 -6.53
CA LYS A 521 -3.41 -1.56 -7.89
C LYS A 521 -1.96 -1.51 -8.36
N PHE A 522 -1.03 -1.11 -7.48
CA PHE A 522 0.40 -1.12 -7.79
C PHE A 522 0.86 -2.52 -8.23
N ALA A 523 0.61 -3.55 -7.41
CA ALA A 523 0.97 -4.93 -7.66
C ALA A 523 0.33 -5.47 -8.95
N TYR A 524 -0.94 -5.14 -9.21
CA TYR A 524 -1.63 -5.49 -10.45
C TYR A 524 -0.93 -4.91 -11.69
N TYR A 525 -0.66 -3.60 -11.70
CA TYR A 525 0.02 -2.97 -12.82
C TYR A 525 1.48 -3.41 -12.95
N ALA A 526 2.14 -3.76 -11.84
CA ALA A 526 3.50 -4.30 -11.84
C ALA A 526 3.54 -5.67 -12.54
N GLY A 527 2.56 -6.52 -12.25
CA GLY A 527 2.37 -7.79 -12.95
C GLY A 527 2.11 -7.61 -14.45
N LEU A 528 1.25 -6.65 -14.83
CA LEU A 528 1.00 -6.34 -16.25
C LEU A 528 2.22 -5.77 -17.00
N ALA A 529 3.17 -5.20 -16.25
CA ALA A 529 4.41 -4.63 -16.74
C ALA A 529 5.59 -5.61 -16.71
N ASP A 530 5.40 -6.82 -16.14
CA ASP A 530 6.48 -7.78 -15.87
C ASP A 530 7.66 -7.14 -15.13
N LEU A 531 7.33 -6.33 -14.12
CA LEU A 531 8.31 -5.51 -13.43
C LEU A 531 9.22 -6.40 -12.54
N HIS A 532 10.46 -5.97 -12.34
CA HIS A 532 11.37 -6.56 -11.37
C HIS A 532 11.93 -5.46 -10.47
N LEU A 533 11.57 -5.48 -9.19
CA LEU A 533 11.97 -4.48 -8.20
C LEU A 533 12.98 -5.09 -7.24
N THR A 534 14.23 -4.61 -7.28
CA THR A 534 15.31 -5.03 -6.39
C THR A 534 15.16 -4.45 -4.99
N ALA A 535 15.57 -5.16 -3.94
CA ALA A 535 15.56 -4.62 -2.58
C ALA A 535 16.42 -3.34 -2.49
N VAL A 536 15.92 -2.37 -1.72
CA VAL A 536 16.61 -1.09 -1.47
C VAL A 536 17.24 -1.18 -0.08
N GLU A 537 18.49 -1.65 -0.02
CA GLU A 537 19.24 -1.83 1.24
C GLU A 537 19.81 -0.55 1.82
#